data_AF-A0A135UL59-F1
#
_entry.id   AF-A0A135UL59-F1
#
_cell.length_a   1.000
_cell.length_b   1.000
_cell.length_c   1.000
_cell.angle_alpha   90.00
_cell.angle_beta   90.00
_cell.angle_gamma   90.00
#
_symmetry.space_group_name_H-M   'P 1'
#
loop_
_entity.id
_entity.type
_entity.pdbx_description
1 polymer ?
#
loop_
_entity_poly.entity_id
_entity_poly.type
_entity_poly.pdbx_seq_one_letter_code
_entity_poly.pdbx_strand_id
1 'polypeptide(L)'
;MAGGYSGKDVVDLEAKIDESILRLMSMIDTYASQDKRFDFGLKAQYFTLDVISDLAFGKPFGDLASDSDVYDYIHSTEHSMPNIVVAAVLPSLLHVLSWPLLRR
;
A
#
# COMPACT_ATOMS: atom_id res chain seq x y z
N MET A 1 6.11 -20.67 7.21
CA MET A 1 5.49 -19.55 6.48
C MET A 1 4.99 -20.08 5.14
N ALA A 2 3.91 -19.54 4.57
CA ALA A 2 3.47 -19.93 3.22
C ALA A 2 4.55 -19.60 2.18
N GLY A 3 4.65 -20.35 1.09
CA GLY A 3 5.77 -20.29 0.13
C GLY A 3 6.13 -18.87 -0.32
N GLY A 4 5.14 -18.06 -0.68
CA GLY A 4 5.33 -16.67 -1.12
C GLY A 4 5.83 -15.69 -0.05
N TYR A 5 5.82 -16.08 1.23
CA TYR A 5 6.37 -15.30 2.34
C TYR A 5 7.69 -15.87 2.87
N SER A 6 8.24 -16.89 2.23
CA SER A 6 9.55 -17.44 2.61
C SER A 6 10.72 -16.56 2.17
N GLY A 7 10.50 -15.63 1.23
CA GLY A 7 11.55 -14.78 0.65
C GLY A 7 12.56 -15.51 -0.25
N LYS A 8 12.54 -16.85 -0.28
CA LYS A 8 13.51 -17.70 -1.00
C LYS A 8 13.53 -17.48 -2.51
N ASP A 9 12.36 -17.15 -3.07
CA ASP A 9 12.20 -16.94 -4.51
C ASP A 9 12.45 -15.47 -4.90
N VAL A 10 12.67 -14.58 -3.92
CA VAL A 10 12.96 -13.17 -4.15
C VAL A 10 14.46 -12.97 -4.08
N VAL A 11 15.06 -12.74 -5.25
CA VAL A 11 16.49 -12.41 -5.37
C VAL A 11 16.76 -11.08 -4.65
N ASP A 12 17.81 -11.06 -3.81
CA ASP A 12 18.28 -9.88 -3.10
C ASP A 12 17.22 -9.17 -2.23
N LEU A 13 16.31 -9.95 -1.63
CA LEU A 13 15.22 -9.45 -0.77
C LEU A 13 15.68 -8.39 0.24
N GLU A 14 16.73 -8.69 1.02
CA GLU A 14 17.22 -7.77 2.05
C GLU A 14 17.78 -6.48 1.44
N ALA A 15 18.52 -6.57 0.32
CA ALA A 15 19.08 -5.40 -0.34
C ALA A 15 18.00 -4.49 -0.93
N LYS A 16 16.93 -5.06 -1.50
CA LYS A 16 15.78 -4.30 -2.01
C LYS A 16 15.05 -3.52 -0.91
N ILE A 17 14.87 -4.14 0.24
CA ILE A 17 14.28 -3.49 1.41
C ILE A 17 15.23 -2.38 1.92
N ASP A 18 16.53 -2.66 2.01
CA ASP A 18 17.55 -1.70 2.45
C ASP A 18 17.58 -0.45 1.56
N GLU A 19 17.53 -0.61 0.24
CA GLU A 19 17.42 0.52 -0.69
C GLU A 19 16.18 1.38 -0.42
N SER A 20 15.04 0.76 -0.10
CA SER A 20 13.81 1.47 0.22
C SER A 20 13.90 2.19 1.57
N ILE A 21 14.61 1.62 2.55
CA ILE A 21 14.91 2.29 3.82
C ILE A 21 15.78 3.52 3.59
N LEU A 22 16.81 3.42 2.76
CA LEU A 22 17.68 4.56 2.41
C LEU A 22 16.90 5.69 1.73
N ARG A 23 15.95 5.36 0.85
CA ARG A 23 15.03 6.34 0.23
C ARG A 23 14.16 7.04 1.28
N LEU A 24 13.59 6.30 2.23
CA LEU A 24 12.81 6.87 3.34
C LEU A 24 13.67 7.78 4.24
N MET A 25 14.89 7.36 4.58
CA MET A 25 15.82 8.17 5.37
C MET A 25 16.16 9.48 4.66
N SER A 26 16.45 9.43 3.35
CA SER A 26 16.72 10.62 2.55
C SER A 26 15.52 11.60 2.52
N MET A 27 14.29 11.08 2.47
CA MET A 27 13.09 11.91 2.59
C MET A 27 13.01 12.56 3.98
N ILE A 28 13.22 11.79 5.05
CA ILE A 28 13.20 12.32 6.43
C ILE A 28 14.24 13.44 6.60
N ASP A 29 15.47 13.23 6.11
CA ASP A 29 16.53 14.25 6.14
C ASP A 29 16.13 15.52 5.38
N THR A 30 15.46 15.37 4.24
CA THR A 30 14.95 16.50 3.46
C THR A 30 13.88 17.28 4.21
N TYR A 31 12.94 16.60 4.88
CA TYR A 31 11.91 17.26 5.69
C TYR A 31 12.49 17.93 6.94
N ALA A 32 13.42 17.26 7.63
CA ALA A 32 14.09 17.78 8.81
C ALA A 32 14.94 19.02 8.49
N SER A 33 15.73 18.99 7.40
CA SER A 33 16.54 20.14 6.97
C SER A 33 15.71 21.36 6.57
N GLN A 34 14.45 21.16 6.21
CA GLN A 34 13.51 22.22 5.84
C GLN A 34 12.58 22.63 6.99
N ASP A 35 12.73 22.04 8.18
CA ASP A 35 11.83 22.21 9.34
C ASP A 35 10.35 22.02 8.97
N LYS A 36 10.07 21.04 8.11
CA LYS A 36 8.73 20.71 7.63
C LYS A 36 8.08 19.61 8.47
N ARG A 37 6.77 19.71 8.65
CA ARG A 37 5.96 18.65 9.28
C ARG A 37 6.05 17.38 8.43
N PHE A 38 6.39 16.27 9.08
CA PHE A 38 6.48 14.95 8.47
C PHE A 38 5.30 14.08 8.90
N ASP A 39 4.41 13.75 7.97
CA ASP A 39 3.31 12.81 8.23
C ASP A 39 3.81 11.36 8.11
N PHE A 40 4.27 10.80 9.22
CA PHE A 40 4.81 9.44 9.24
C PHE A 40 3.77 8.39 8.83
N GLY A 41 2.48 8.61 9.08
CA GLY A 41 1.42 7.66 8.71
C GLY A 41 1.34 7.50 7.19
N LEU A 42 1.29 8.62 6.46
CA LEU A 42 1.27 8.60 4.99
C LEU A 42 2.60 8.09 4.41
N LYS A 43 3.75 8.54 4.92
CA LYS A 43 5.05 8.13 4.37
C LYS A 43 5.40 6.67 4.66
N ALA A 44 4.89 6.10 5.74
CA ALA A 44 4.99 4.66 5.99
C ALA A 44 4.19 3.84 4.95
N GLN A 45 3.07 4.36 4.46
CA GLN A 45 2.33 3.73 3.36
C GLN A 45 3.12 3.78 2.05
N TYR A 46 3.72 4.92 1.70
CA TYR A 46 4.63 5.04 0.54
C TYR A 46 5.80 4.04 0.61
N PHE A 47 6.46 3.95 1.77
CA PHE A 47 7.53 2.97 1.99
C PHE A 47 7.04 1.53 1.79
N THR A 48 5.87 1.20 2.36
CA THR A 48 5.32 -0.16 2.22
C THR A 48 5.00 -0.48 0.77
N LEU A 49 4.40 0.46 0.03
CA LEU A 49 4.05 0.28 -1.39
C LEU A 49 5.29 0.12 -2.26
N ASP A 50 6.31 0.95 -2.06
CA ASP A 50 7.58 0.84 -2.79
C ASP A 50 8.29 -0.49 -2.49
N VAL A 51 8.28 -0.96 -1.24
CA VAL A 51 8.84 -2.28 -0.89
C VAL A 51 8.07 -3.40 -1.59
N ILE A 52 6.75 -3.50 -1.41
CA ILE A 52 6.00 -4.63 -1.97
C ILE A 52 6.00 -4.62 -3.49
N SER A 53 5.99 -3.44 -4.12
CA SER A 53 6.06 -3.32 -5.58
C SER A 53 7.43 -3.70 -6.12
N ASP A 54 8.52 -3.34 -5.44
CA ASP A 54 9.86 -3.79 -5.82
C ASP A 54 10.02 -5.30 -5.68
N LEU A 55 9.51 -5.88 -4.60
CA LEU A 55 9.52 -7.33 -4.42
C LEU A 55 8.65 -8.08 -5.43
N ALA A 56 7.50 -7.50 -5.83
CA ALA A 56 6.56 -8.14 -6.74
C ALA A 56 6.91 -7.95 -8.23
N PHE A 57 7.40 -6.78 -8.61
CA PHE A 57 7.58 -6.36 -10.00
C PHE A 57 9.03 -6.04 -10.37
N GLY A 58 9.96 -6.14 -9.41
CA GLY A 58 11.38 -5.85 -9.60
C GLY A 58 11.73 -4.36 -9.66
N LYS A 59 10.76 -3.48 -9.39
CA LYS A 59 10.95 -2.03 -9.28
C LYS A 59 9.93 -1.40 -8.32
N PRO A 60 10.30 -0.37 -7.55
CA PRO A 60 9.35 0.37 -6.73
C PRO A 60 8.38 1.17 -7.62
N PHE A 61 7.21 1.52 -7.07
CA PHE A 61 6.28 2.45 -7.70
C PHE A 61 6.85 3.86 -7.79
N GLY A 62 7.67 4.26 -6.81
CA GLY A 62 8.32 5.56 -6.74
C GLY A 62 7.60 6.54 -5.84
N ASP A 63 6.81 6.05 -4.89
CA ASP A 63 6.04 6.90 -3.98
C ASP A 63 6.97 7.71 -3.06
N LEU A 64 8.05 7.08 -2.57
CA LEU A 64 9.07 7.77 -1.78
C LEU A 64 9.88 8.77 -2.62
N ALA A 65 10.19 8.43 -3.87
CA ALA A 65 11.02 9.28 -4.73
C ALA A 65 10.26 10.53 -5.20
N SER A 66 8.96 10.39 -5.45
CA SER A 66 8.08 11.49 -5.89
C SER A 66 7.44 12.25 -4.73
N ASP A 67 7.49 11.70 -3.52
CA ASP A 67 6.76 12.17 -2.36
C ASP A 67 5.23 12.27 -2.61
N SER A 68 4.70 11.33 -3.40
CA SER A 68 3.31 11.30 -3.86
C SER A 68 2.80 9.87 -4.06
N ASP A 69 1.48 9.67 -4.07
CA ASP A 69 0.85 8.38 -4.38
C ASP A 69 0.79 8.21 -5.91
N VAL A 70 1.83 7.61 -6.50
CA VAL A 70 2.06 7.65 -7.97
C VAL A 70 0.92 7.03 -8.76
N TYR A 71 0.25 6.04 -8.18
CA TYR A 71 -0.82 5.28 -8.83
C TYR A 71 -2.19 5.46 -8.15
N ASP A 72 -2.35 6.49 -7.31
CA ASP A 72 -3.56 6.74 -6.52
C ASP A 72 -4.00 5.50 -5.70
N TYR A 73 -3.07 4.63 -5.30
CA TYR A 73 -3.38 3.38 -4.60
C TYR A 73 -3.95 3.65 -3.21
N ILE A 74 -3.31 4.55 -2.46
CA ILE A 74 -3.75 4.93 -1.11
C ILE A 74 -5.07 5.67 -1.22
N HIS A 75 -5.15 6.66 -2.10
CA HIS A 75 -6.38 7.42 -2.31
C HIS A 75 -7.57 6.52 -2.66
N SER A 76 -7.39 5.64 -3.64
CA SER A 76 -8.44 4.71 -4.09
C SER A 76 -8.84 3.73 -3.00
N THR A 77 -7.87 3.24 -2.21
CA THR A 77 -8.12 2.31 -1.11
C THR A 77 -8.88 2.98 0.02
N GLU A 78 -8.44 4.15 0.46
CA GLU A 78 -9.11 4.91 1.53
C GLU A 78 -10.53 5.33 1.14
N HIS A 79 -10.76 5.68 -0.13
CA HIS A 79 -12.09 6.02 -0.63
C HIS A 79 -13.00 4.79 -0.78
N SER A 80 -12.45 3.65 -1.19
CA SER A 80 -13.23 2.43 -1.46
C SER A 80 -13.49 1.59 -0.21
N MET A 81 -12.54 1.55 0.74
CA MET A 81 -12.60 0.67 1.90
C MET A 81 -13.87 0.87 2.75
N PRO A 82 -14.32 2.10 3.06
CA PRO A 82 -15.58 2.30 3.79
C PRO A 82 -16.78 1.71 3.06
N ASN A 83 -16.84 1.86 1.72
CA ASN A 83 -17.92 1.30 0.91
C ASN A 83 -17.90 -0.24 0.93
N ILE A 84 -16.71 -0.84 0.85
CA ILE A 84 -16.53 -2.29 0.96
C ILE A 84 -16.99 -2.79 2.33
N VAL A 85 -16.61 -2.12 3.42
CA VAL A 85 -17.01 -2.49 4.79
C VAL A 85 -18.53 -2.40 4.95
N VAL A 86 -19.15 -1.32 4.48
CA VAL A 86 -20.60 -1.15 4.53
C VAL A 86 -21.31 -2.24 3.73
N ALA A 87 -20.84 -2.54 2.52
CA ALA A 87 -21.40 -3.60 1.69
C ALA A 87 -21.24 -5.00 2.32
N ALA A 88 -20.12 -5.26 2.99
CA ALA A 88 -19.85 -6.54 3.64
C ALA A 88 -20.67 -6.76 4.93
N VAL A 89 -20.99 -5.69 5.65
CA VAL A 89 -21.59 -5.78 6.99
C VAL A 89 -23.09 -5.51 7.00
N LEU A 90 -23.68 -4.87 5.98
CA LEU A 90 -25.12 -4.64 5.92
C LEU A 90 -25.90 -5.93 5.54
N PRO A 91 -26.58 -6.61 6.48
CA PRO A 91 -27.40 -7.77 6.16
C PRO A 91 -28.56 -7.44 5.21
N SER A 92 -29.01 -6.20 5.14
CA SER A 92 -30.01 -5.74 4.17
C SER A 92 -29.54 -5.89 2.72
N LEU A 93 -28.25 -5.66 2.44
CA LEU A 93 -27.69 -5.86 1.10
C LEU A 93 -27.63 -7.36 0.75
N LEU A 94 -27.21 -8.21 1.70
CA LEU A 94 -27.26 -9.66 1.55
C LEU A 94 -28.70 -10.17 1.36
N HIS A 95 -29.68 -9.59 2.06
CA HIS A 95 -31.10 -9.90 1.89
C HIS A 95 -31.61 -9.52 0.49
N VAL A 96 -31.24 -8.34 -0.03
CA VAL A 96 -31.57 -7.92 -1.40
C VAL A 96 -30.90 -8.81 -2.45
N LEU A 97 -29.63 -9.20 -2.25
CA LEU A 97 -28.92 -10.12 -3.14
C LEU A 97 -29.48 -11.56 -3.08
N SER A 98 -30.04 -11.96 -1.93
CA SER A 98 -30.73 -13.24 -1.77
C SER A 98 -32.15 -13.27 -2.34
N TRP A 99 -32.65 -12.15 -2.88
CA TRP A 99 -34.02 -12.06 -3.37
C TRP A 99 -34.21 -12.96 -4.61
N PRO A 100 -35.25 -13.83 -4.65
CA PRO A 100 -35.47 -14.79 -5.74
C PRO A 100 -35.50 -14.22 -7.17
N LEU A 101 -35.68 -12.92 -7.36
CA LEU A 101 -35.64 -12.27 -8.68
C LEU A 101 -34.21 -12.08 -9.23
N LEU A 102 -33.22 -11.96 -8.33
CA LEU A 102 -31.80 -11.80 -8.65
C LEU A 102 -31.04 -13.14 -8.70
N ARG A 103 -31.67 -14.22 -8.22
CA ARG A 103 -31.10 -15.58 -8.14
C ARG A 103 -31.27 -16.40 -9.44
N ARG A 104 -31.38 -15.73 -10.58
CA ARG A 104 -31.49 -16.38 -11.90
C ARG A 104 -30.14 -16.87 -12.40
#